data_AF-A0A9W8JBC3-F1
#
_entry.id   AF-A0A9W8JBC3-F1
#
_cell.length_a   1.000
_cell.length_b   1.000
_cell.length_c   1.000
_cell.angle_alpha   90.00
_cell.angle_beta   90.00
_cell.angle_gamma   90.00
#
_symmetry.space_group_name_H-M   'P 1'
#
loop_
_entity.id
_entity.type
_entity.pdbx_description
1 polymer ?
#
loop_
_entity_poly.entity_id
_entity_poly.type
_entity_poly.pdbx_seq_one_letter_code
_entity_poly.pdbx_strand_id
1 'polypeptide(L)'
;MDIIWHRQGEDVPILVRYMANLDSHMLIGGSTYPDPNVVIPPPYEPSPEEIAPIPRANENPEKSDSPIKPPPYSWTQTSDSITIAIPLPSSTSKDIVKVSFSPKTLTVHVDYRASTSIPIPRYSAKELWDTISPSSSFWTWDREAEHAYGVLSLHMEKQHEGTRWMQVFASSPSGGSNTNSDEDDVPETLDPSELWQIRESLEKYTSSLRDGGDGSGLGLGSGVPSLASGEIDEEVDMTVGRQAYLTWVSSDGSTPTWFHPKEQIPFQLLATSLPGLEELDGMSVVVKNNLDGLVFTLNSMDADKPIWSHASTYSAVAFVLASKRDTRFTHLVPSKAIAAFESGSGNRGGNVYIYRPAGKKDIWAKQTILKVDDGQGGSLLGVGAVTGKDGDAMIVCLFEGELVTINGI
;
A
#
# COMPACT_ATOMS: atom_id res chain seq x y z
N MET A 1 -18.40 -21.57 -32.34
CA MET A 1 -17.32 -21.03 -31.49
C MET A 1 -17.78 -21.32 -30.08
N ASP A 2 -17.01 -22.13 -29.36
CA ASP A 2 -17.41 -22.60 -28.04
C ASP A 2 -16.52 -21.91 -27.01
N ILE A 3 -17.11 -21.43 -25.92
CA ILE A 3 -16.36 -20.83 -24.81
C ILE A 3 -15.71 -21.98 -24.04
N ILE A 4 -14.38 -22.00 -23.99
CA ILE A 4 -13.61 -23.08 -23.35
C ILE A 4 -13.64 -22.92 -21.83
N TRP A 5 -13.44 -21.70 -21.32
CA TRP A 5 -13.58 -21.36 -19.91
C TRP A 5 -13.85 -19.86 -19.74
N HIS A 6 -14.32 -19.48 -18.55
CA HIS A 6 -14.48 -18.07 -18.16
C HIS A 6 -14.04 -17.83 -16.72
N ARG A 7 -13.46 -16.65 -16.49
CA ARG A 7 -13.08 -16.13 -15.17
C ARG A 7 -13.57 -14.69 -15.06
N GLN A 8 -13.97 -14.27 -13.87
CA GLN A 8 -14.45 -12.91 -13.63
C GLN A 8 -13.56 -12.25 -12.58
N GLY A 9 -13.09 -11.04 -12.88
CA GLY A 9 -12.41 -10.15 -11.94
C GLY A 9 -13.08 -8.77 -11.99
N GLU A 10 -12.69 -7.89 -11.07
CA GLU A 10 -13.19 -6.51 -11.02
C GLU A 10 -12.55 -5.64 -12.11
N ASP A 11 -11.30 -5.95 -12.46
CA ASP A 11 -10.53 -5.22 -13.46
C ASP A 11 -10.32 -5.99 -14.76
N VAL A 12 -10.09 -5.25 -15.84
CA VAL A 12 -9.59 -5.81 -17.11
C VAL A 12 -8.14 -6.27 -16.91
N PRO A 13 -7.77 -7.49 -17.34
CA PRO A 13 -6.38 -7.96 -17.26
C PRO A 13 -5.42 -7.00 -17.96
N ILE A 14 -4.33 -6.68 -17.29
CA ILE A 14 -3.21 -5.89 -17.83
C ILE A 14 -2.46 -6.71 -18.89
N LEU A 15 -2.27 -8.00 -18.60
CA LEU A 15 -1.52 -8.91 -19.44
C LEU A 15 -2.06 -10.32 -19.29
N VAL A 16 -2.24 -10.99 -20.42
CA VAL A 16 -2.62 -12.40 -20.49
C VAL A 16 -1.63 -13.13 -21.38
N ARG A 17 -1.08 -14.24 -20.89
CA ARG A 17 -0.15 -15.07 -21.67
C ARG A 17 -0.45 -16.54 -21.48
N TYR A 18 -0.57 -17.27 -22.58
CA TYR A 18 -0.65 -18.72 -22.55
C TYR A 18 0.76 -19.32 -22.55
N MET A 19 0.97 -20.34 -21.71
CA MET A 19 2.24 -21.05 -21.60
C MET A 19 2.03 -22.52 -21.93
N ALA A 20 2.50 -22.94 -23.10
CA ALA A 20 2.23 -24.26 -23.65
C ALA A 20 2.85 -25.41 -22.83
N ASN A 21 4.00 -25.16 -22.20
CA ASN A 21 4.71 -26.10 -21.34
C ASN A 21 4.01 -26.38 -20.01
N LEU A 22 3.28 -25.41 -19.46
CA LEU A 22 2.47 -25.57 -18.25
C LEU A 22 0.98 -25.78 -18.54
N ASP A 23 0.59 -25.82 -19.82
CA ASP A 23 -0.79 -25.89 -20.29
C ASP A 23 -1.72 -24.93 -19.51
N SER A 24 -1.23 -23.70 -19.28
CA SER A 24 -1.84 -22.73 -18.37
C SER A 24 -1.74 -21.31 -18.91
N HIS A 25 -2.78 -20.53 -18.65
CA HIS A 25 -2.86 -19.10 -18.86
C HIS A 25 -2.41 -18.37 -17.59
N MET A 26 -1.52 -17.41 -17.78
CA MET A 26 -1.13 -16.43 -16.78
C MET A 26 -1.91 -15.15 -17.02
N LEU A 27 -2.51 -14.60 -15.97
CA LEU A 27 -3.19 -13.33 -15.98
C LEU A 27 -2.53 -12.41 -14.95
N ILE A 28 -2.22 -11.18 -15.36
CA ILE A 28 -1.84 -10.10 -14.47
C ILE A 28 -2.93 -9.04 -14.57
N GLY A 29 -3.58 -8.71 -13.46
CA GLY A 29 -4.68 -7.74 -13.41
C GLY A 29 -4.69 -6.93 -12.12
N GLY A 30 -5.47 -5.85 -12.09
CA GLY A 30 -5.67 -5.04 -10.88
C GLY A 30 -6.43 -5.79 -9.77
N SER A 31 -7.14 -6.85 -10.15
CA SER A 31 -7.85 -7.77 -9.25
C SER A 31 -7.40 -9.22 -9.47
N THR A 32 -7.78 -10.10 -8.56
CA THR A 32 -7.66 -11.56 -8.77
C THR A 32 -8.77 -12.06 -9.73
N TYR A 33 -8.54 -13.22 -10.35
CA TYR A 33 -9.52 -13.89 -11.23
C TYR A 33 -9.87 -15.28 -10.70
N PRO A 34 -10.70 -15.37 -9.65
CA PRO A 34 -10.98 -16.61 -8.95
C PRO A 34 -11.76 -17.62 -9.78
N ASP A 35 -11.64 -18.89 -9.39
CA ASP A 35 -12.42 -19.96 -10.00
C ASP A 35 -13.91 -19.83 -9.65
N PRO A 36 -14.84 -19.80 -10.63
CA PRO A 36 -16.26 -19.68 -10.34
C PRO A 36 -16.79 -20.88 -9.55
N ASN A 37 -16.10 -22.03 -9.58
CA ASN A 37 -16.48 -23.22 -8.81
C ASN A 37 -15.89 -23.21 -7.39
N VAL A 38 -14.94 -22.31 -7.10
CA VAL A 38 -14.34 -22.16 -5.77
C VAL A 38 -15.03 -21.00 -5.06
N VAL A 39 -15.85 -21.33 -4.06
CA VAL A 39 -16.41 -20.32 -3.16
C VAL A 39 -15.27 -19.76 -2.31
N ILE A 40 -14.74 -18.62 -2.73
CA ILE A 40 -13.89 -17.81 -1.86
C ILE A 40 -14.84 -17.18 -0.84
N PRO A 41 -14.69 -17.46 0.47
CA PRO A 41 -15.46 -16.73 1.47
C PRO A 41 -15.19 -15.25 1.26
N PRO A 42 -16.22 -14.39 1.23
CA PRO A 42 -16.02 -12.98 1.00
C PRO A 42 -14.98 -12.46 1.99
N PRO A 43 -14.12 -11.50 1.58
CA PRO A 43 -13.35 -10.75 2.55
C PRO A 43 -14.32 -10.28 3.63
N TYR A 44 -13.91 -10.41 4.89
CA TYR A 44 -14.75 -10.01 6.02
C TYR A 44 -15.18 -8.57 5.83
N GLU A 45 -16.43 -8.37 5.43
CA GLU A 45 -17.09 -7.08 5.45
C GLU A 45 -17.66 -6.94 6.86
N PRO A 46 -17.13 -6.01 7.67
CA PRO A 46 -17.72 -5.74 8.97
C PRO A 46 -19.20 -5.38 8.75
N SER A 47 -20.05 -6.03 9.52
CA SER A 47 -21.48 -5.77 9.52
C SER A 47 -21.75 -4.28 9.81
N PRO A 48 -22.90 -3.73 9.41
CA PRO A 48 -23.26 -2.36 9.75
C PRO A 48 -23.30 -2.07 11.27
N GLU A 49 -23.30 -3.12 12.10
CA GLU A 49 -23.20 -3.03 13.55
C GLU A 49 -21.73 -2.91 14.02
N GLU A 50 -20.77 -3.35 13.21
CA GLU A 50 -19.31 -3.27 13.42
C GLU A 50 -18.70 -2.01 12.77
N ILE A 51 -19.37 -1.43 11.77
CA ILE A 51 -19.03 -0.11 11.22
C ILE A 51 -19.57 0.96 12.17
N ALA A 52 -18.68 1.72 12.82
CA ALA A 52 -19.08 2.88 13.61
C ALA A 52 -19.93 3.82 12.72
N PRO A 53 -21.18 4.15 13.10
CA PRO A 53 -22.06 4.94 12.25
C PRO A 53 -21.43 6.29 11.91
N ILE A 54 -21.38 6.65 10.63
CA ILE A 54 -21.06 8.02 10.22
C ILE A 54 -22.18 8.91 10.78
N PRO A 55 -21.89 9.87 11.68
CA PRO A 55 -22.92 10.70 12.28
C PRO A 55 -23.69 11.45 11.20
N ARG A 56 -25.01 11.32 11.18
CA ARG A 56 -25.82 12.08 10.23
C ARG A 56 -25.76 13.56 10.59
N ALA A 57 -25.88 14.45 9.59
CA ALA A 57 -25.76 15.90 9.75
C ALA A 57 -26.70 16.56 10.78
N ASN A 58 -27.70 15.84 11.31
CA ASN A 58 -28.62 16.30 12.35
C ASN A 58 -28.58 15.45 13.64
N GLU A 59 -27.61 14.55 13.78
CA GLU A 59 -27.43 13.73 14.99
C GLU A 59 -26.51 14.48 15.95
N ASN A 60 -27.11 15.18 16.92
CA ASN A 60 -26.35 15.81 18.00
C ASN A 60 -25.93 14.69 18.97
N PRO A 61 -24.62 14.43 19.18
CA PRO A 61 -24.11 13.24 19.88
C PRO A 61 -24.40 13.20 21.40
N GLU A 62 -25.21 14.12 21.93
CA GLU A 62 -25.48 14.22 23.37
C GLU A 62 -26.72 13.44 23.86
N LYS A 63 -27.36 12.61 23.03
CA LYS A 63 -28.53 11.80 23.47
C LYS A 63 -28.53 10.37 22.96
N SER A 64 -27.54 9.58 23.38
CA SER A 64 -27.71 8.13 23.52
C SER A 64 -27.60 7.76 25.00
N ASP A 65 -28.71 7.25 25.55
CA ASP A 65 -28.85 6.75 26.92
C ASP A 65 -28.08 5.43 27.08
N SER A 66 -26.76 5.50 27.17
CA SER A 66 -25.85 4.62 27.92
C SER A 66 -24.42 4.95 27.51
N PRO A 67 -23.55 5.43 28.40
CA PRO A 67 -22.18 5.76 28.03
C PRO A 67 -21.42 4.48 27.69
N ILE A 68 -21.11 4.27 26.41
CA ILE A 68 -20.04 3.35 26.00
C ILE A 68 -18.78 3.90 26.66
N LYS A 69 -18.29 3.21 27.70
CA LYS A 69 -17.08 3.64 28.40
C LYS A 69 -15.92 3.59 27.40
N PRO A 70 -15.08 4.63 27.31
CA PRO A 70 -13.92 4.60 26.45
C PRO A 70 -12.99 3.44 26.84
N PRO A 71 -12.27 2.83 25.88
CA PRO A 71 -11.35 1.75 26.17
C PRO A 71 -10.27 2.21 27.17
N PRO A 72 -9.75 1.30 28.01
CA PRO A 72 -8.84 1.63 29.11
C PRO A 72 -7.46 2.15 28.66
N TYR A 73 -7.08 1.87 27.42
CA TYR A 73 -5.84 2.33 26.80
C TYR A 73 -6.00 2.34 25.27
N SER A 74 -5.08 2.99 24.58
CA SER A 74 -4.93 2.96 23.13
C SER A 74 -3.52 2.49 22.77
N TRP A 75 -3.30 1.90 21.60
CA TRP A 75 -1.97 1.44 21.22
C TRP A 75 -1.75 1.48 19.70
N THR A 76 -0.50 1.69 19.31
CA THR A 76 0.01 1.72 17.94
C THR A 76 1.26 0.82 17.84
N GLN A 77 1.62 0.43 16.62
CA GLN A 77 2.88 -0.26 16.38
C GLN A 77 3.54 0.18 15.08
N THR A 78 4.87 0.09 15.06
CA THR A 78 5.70 0.16 13.86
C THR A 78 6.27 -1.23 13.54
N SER A 79 7.15 -1.34 12.55
CA SER A 79 7.84 -2.61 12.26
C SER A 79 8.72 -3.08 13.42
N ASP A 80 9.21 -2.17 14.27
CA ASP A 80 10.22 -2.38 15.30
C ASP A 80 9.74 -2.07 16.73
N SER A 81 8.64 -1.34 16.92
CA SER A 81 8.20 -0.90 18.25
C SER A 81 6.68 -0.93 18.44
N ILE A 82 6.26 -0.82 19.70
CA ILE A 82 4.85 -0.74 20.13
C ILE A 82 4.73 0.38 21.15
N THR A 83 3.73 1.23 20.98
CA THR A 83 3.44 2.32 21.91
C THR A 83 2.04 2.14 22.47
N ILE A 84 1.92 2.10 23.81
CA ILE A 84 0.64 2.06 24.52
C ILE A 84 0.45 3.39 25.23
N ALA A 85 -0.69 4.04 25.03
CA ALA A 85 -1.07 5.27 25.73
C ALA A 85 -2.21 4.98 26.72
N ILE A 86 -1.98 5.28 27.99
CA ILE A 86 -2.96 5.08 29.08
C ILE A 86 -3.32 6.44 29.67
N PRO A 87 -4.59 6.88 29.60
CA PRO A 87 -5.01 8.12 30.23
C PRO A 87 -5.03 7.97 31.76
N LEU A 88 -4.39 8.89 32.48
CA LEU A 88 -4.45 9.00 33.93
C LEU A 88 -4.86 10.42 34.34
N PRO A 89 -5.37 10.65 35.55
CA PRO A 89 -5.63 12.00 36.04
C PRO A 89 -4.38 12.88 36.03
N SER A 90 -4.50 14.16 35.67
CA SER A 90 -3.36 15.12 35.65
C SER A 90 -2.76 15.38 37.04
N SER A 91 -3.45 14.99 38.11
CA SER A 91 -2.98 14.96 39.50
C SER A 91 -2.08 13.77 39.84
N THR A 92 -1.86 12.83 38.91
CA THR A 92 -0.99 11.68 39.10
C THR A 92 0.47 12.13 39.16
N SER A 93 1.14 11.86 40.30
CA SER A 93 2.59 12.08 40.43
C SER A 93 3.36 10.93 39.78
N LYS A 94 4.55 11.21 39.25
CA LYS A 94 5.45 10.19 38.70
C LYS A 94 5.85 9.14 39.75
N ASP A 95 5.94 9.52 41.02
CA ASP A 95 6.40 8.64 42.11
C ASP A 95 5.44 7.48 42.44
N ILE A 96 4.18 7.60 42.04
CA ILE A 96 3.16 6.57 42.27
C ILE A 96 2.97 5.63 41.06
N VAL A 97 3.71 5.88 39.97
CA VAL A 97 3.72 5.05 38.76
C VAL A 97 4.91 4.10 38.80
N LYS A 98 4.65 2.79 38.82
CA LYS A 98 5.66 1.75 38.75
C LYS A 98 5.47 0.95 37.48
N VAL A 99 6.44 1.04 36.58
CA VAL A 99 6.49 0.26 35.33
C VAL A 99 7.74 -0.60 35.34
N SER A 100 7.58 -1.88 35.00
CA SER A 100 8.69 -2.81 34.81
C SER A 100 8.46 -3.63 33.56
N PHE A 101 9.44 -3.60 32.67
CA PHE A 101 9.50 -4.39 31.45
C PHE A 101 10.28 -5.68 31.72
N SER A 102 9.80 -6.78 31.16
CA SER A 102 10.48 -8.08 31.12
C SER A 102 10.29 -8.68 29.73
N PRO A 103 11.12 -9.64 29.31
CA PRO A 103 11.15 -10.09 27.91
C PRO A 103 9.80 -10.52 27.34
N LYS A 104 8.88 -11.00 28.17
CA LYS A 104 7.52 -11.42 27.75
C LYS A 104 6.41 -10.91 28.65
N THR A 105 6.70 -10.04 29.62
CA THR A 105 5.69 -9.60 30.59
C THR A 105 5.82 -8.13 30.92
N LEU A 106 4.69 -7.47 31.08
CA LEU A 106 4.59 -6.07 31.48
C LEU A 106 3.95 -5.95 32.87
N THR A 107 4.58 -5.15 33.72
CA THR A 107 4.00 -4.76 35.02
C THR A 107 3.80 -3.26 35.05
N VAL A 108 2.56 -2.82 35.29
CA VAL A 108 2.18 -1.41 35.47
C VAL A 108 1.29 -1.31 36.70
N HIS A 109 1.76 -0.57 37.70
CA HIS A 109 0.98 -0.25 38.89
C HIS A 109 0.95 1.26 39.10
N VAL A 110 -0.25 1.81 39.19
CA VAL A 110 -0.47 3.20 39.59
C VAL A 110 -1.22 3.21 40.91
N ASP A 111 -0.56 3.62 42.01
CA ASP A 111 -1.17 3.72 43.34
C ASP A 111 -1.92 5.06 43.46
N TYR A 112 -3.09 5.13 42.84
CA TYR A 112 -3.96 6.30 42.86
C TYR A 112 -5.10 6.10 43.88
N ARG A 113 -5.16 6.94 44.92
CA ARG A 113 -6.05 6.74 46.08
C ARG A 113 -7.36 7.54 46.05
N ALA A 114 -7.58 8.36 45.02
CA ALA A 114 -8.82 9.13 44.86
C ALA A 114 -9.77 8.46 43.85
N SER A 115 -11.07 8.66 44.01
CA SER A 115 -12.09 8.14 43.09
C SER A 115 -11.97 8.83 41.72
N THR A 116 -11.70 8.06 40.67
CA THR A 116 -11.58 8.55 39.29
C THR A 116 -12.73 8.03 38.42
N SER A 117 -13.08 8.81 37.40
CA SER A 117 -13.97 8.39 36.31
C SER A 117 -13.30 7.40 35.35
N ILE A 118 -11.97 7.33 35.33
CA ILE A 118 -11.14 6.51 34.44
C ILE A 118 -10.58 5.29 35.20
N PRO A 119 -10.56 4.08 34.59
CA PRO A 119 -9.93 2.91 35.19
C PRO A 119 -8.42 3.12 35.38
N ILE A 120 -7.93 2.82 36.59
CA ILE A 120 -6.51 2.93 36.91
C ILE A 120 -5.82 1.60 36.55
N PRO A 121 -4.77 1.60 35.72
CA PRO A 121 -4.13 0.38 35.25
C PRO A 121 -3.44 -0.38 36.39
N ARG A 122 -3.72 -1.69 36.50
CA ARG A 122 -3.08 -2.61 37.45
C ARG A 122 -2.68 -3.91 36.76
N TYR A 123 -1.68 -3.83 35.91
CA TYR A 123 -1.10 -4.99 35.23
C TYR A 123 0.02 -5.59 36.08
N SER A 124 -0.11 -6.85 36.48
CA SER A 124 0.91 -7.55 37.28
C SER A 124 1.47 -8.71 36.47
N ALA A 125 2.71 -8.57 35.97
CA ALA A 125 3.35 -9.57 35.11
C ALA A 125 2.42 -10.08 33.98
N LYS A 126 1.68 -9.17 33.35
CA LYS A 126 0.73 -9.51 32.28
C LYS A 126 1.53 -9.95 31.06
N GLU A 127 1.20 -11.12 30.51
CA GLU A 127 1.92 -11.71 29.39
C GLU A 127 1.66 -10.89 28.11
N LEU A 128 2.74 -10.51 27.44
CA LEU A 128 2.71 -9.82 26.15
C LEU A 128 2.52 -10.83 25.02
N TRP A 129 1.96 -10.37 23.90
CA TRP A 129 1.69 -11.23 22.74
C TRP A 129 2.98 -11.85 22.17
N ASP A 130 4.07 -11.08 22.10
CA ASP A 130 5.40 -11.58 21.77
C ASP A 130 6.46 -10.90 22.66
N THR A 131 7.72 -11.25 22.41
CA THR A 131 8.87 -10.80 23.18
C THR A 131 9.32 -9.38 22.83
N ILE A 132 9.75 -8.66 23.85
CA ILE A 132 10.28 -7.30 23.77
C ILE A 132 11.72 -7.25 24.28
N SER A 133 12.47 -6.23 23.89
CA SER A 133 13.78 -5.89 24.45
C SER A 133 13.57 -4.98 25.69
N PRO A 134 13.73 -5.47 26.93
CA PRO A 134 13.42 -4.67 28.12
C PRO A 134 14.41 -3.52 28.35
N SER A 135 15.64 -3.67 27.85
CA SER A 135 16.71 -2.68 28.02
C SER A 135 16.51 -1.42 27.18
N SER A 136 15.76 -1.53 26.08
CA SER A 136 15.45 -0.43 25.17
C SER A 136 14.00 0.04 25.23
N SER A 137 13.16 -0.66 26.00
CA SER A 137 11.80 -0.24 26.32
C SER A 137 11.80 0.83 27.43
N PHE A 138 10.98 1.86 27.30
CA PHE A 138 10.87 2.95 28.27
C PHE A 138 9.42 3.43 28.43
N TRP A 139 9.19 4.29 29.42
CA TRP A 139 7.89 4.92 29.61
C TRP A 139 8.04 6.41 29.87
N THR A 140 7.05 7.19 29.44
CA THR A 140 6.96 8.63 29.66
C THR A 140 5.61 8.97 30.30
N TRP A 141 5.59 10.04 31.07
CA TRP A 141 4.38 10.58 31.67
C TRP A 141 4.26 12.04 31.27
N ASP A 142 3.24 12.35 30.48
CA ASP A 142 2.92 13.70 30.02
C ASP A 142 1.69 14.23 30.77
N ARG A 143 1.83 15.43 31.33
CA ARG A 143 0.81 16.12 32.13
C ARG A 143 0.09 17.23 31.34
N GLU A 144 0.56 17.57 30.14
CA GLU A 144 0.09 18.75 29.39
C GLU A 144 -1.12 18.49 28.48
N ALA A 145 -1.61 17.25 28.41
CA ALA A 145 -2.80 16.88 27.64
C ALA A 145 -4.11 17.26 28.37
N GLU A 146 -4.47 18.54 28.31
CA GLU A 146 -5.67 19.18 28.89
C GLU A 146 -5.77 19.13 30.43
N HIS A 147 -6.14 20.25 31.06
CA HIS A 147 -6.03 20.50 32.51
C HIS A 147 -6.60 19.42 33.48
N ALA A 148 -7.37 18.44 33.00
CA ALA A 148 -7.95 17.35 33.80
C ALA A 148 -7.21 15.99 33.70
N TYR A 149 -6.51 15.69 32.61
CA TYR A 149 -5.92 14.35 32.36
C TYR A 149 -4.48 14.47 31.85
N GLY A 150 -3.75 13.35 31.87
CA GLY A 150 -2.40 13.21 31.35
C GLY A 150 -2.24 11.82 30.76
N VAL A 151 -1.18 11.60 29.99
CA VAL A 151 -0.97 10.35 29.24
C VAL A 151 0.29 9.65 29.72
N LEU A 152 0.14 8.40 30.17
CA LEU A 152 1.23 7.48 30.43
C LEU A 152 1.50 6.69 29.15
N SER A 153 2.62 6.98 28.50
CA SER A 153 3.03 6.29 27.27
C SER A 153 4.08 5.23 27.60
N LEU A 154 3.82 4.00 27.18
CA LEU A 154 4.74 2.86 27.30
C LEU A 154 5.27 2.55 25.90
N HIS A 155 6.58 2.73 25.70
CA HIS A 155 7.25 2.44 24.45
C HIS A 155 8.05 1.15 24.60
N MET A 156 7.72 0.13 23.82
CA MET A 156 8.33 -1.20 23.89
C MET A 156 8.97 -1.55 22.54
N GLU A 157 10.26 -1.87 22.55
CA GLU A 157 10.94 -2.36 21.34
C GLU A 157 10.72 -3.86 21.17
N LYS A 158 10.32 -4.26 19.95
CA LYS A 158 10.12 -5.66 19.60
C LYS A 158 11.46 -6.38 19.55
N GLN A 159 11.52 -7.59 20.11
CA GLN A 159 12.70 -8.43 19.97
C GLN A 159 12.89 -8.92 18.52
N HIS A 160 11.79 -9.04 17.76
CA HIS A 160 11.75 -9.47 16.37
C HIS A 160 11.17 -8.38 15.47
N GLU A 161 12.05 -7.62 14.81
CA GLU A 161 11.68 -6.63 13.81
C GLU A 161 10.87 -7.26 12.66
N GLY A 162 9.87 -6.53 12.14
CA GLY A 162 8.99 -6.97 11.07
C GLY A 162 7.78 -7.81 11.53
N THR A 163 7.70 -8.17 12.81
CA THR A 163 6.57 -8.93 13.36
C THR A 163 5.41 -7.99 13.69
N ARG A 164 4.25 -8.19 13.05
CA ARG A 164 3.02 -7.44 13.34
C ARG A 164 2.27 -8.10 14.50
N TRP A 165 2.07 -7.36 15.59
CA TRP A 165 1.30 -7.82 16.75
C TRP A 165 -0.19 -7.66 16.44
N MET A 166 -0.99 -8.69 16.72
CA MET A 166 -2.45 -8.60 16.52
C MET A 166 -3.15 -7.96 17.74
N GLN A 167 -2.49 -7.98 18.90
CA GLN A 167 -2.96 -7.47 20.19
C GLN A 167 -1.75 -7.23 21.10
N VAL A 168 -1.90 -6.44 22.16
CA VAL A 168 -0.80 -6.14 23.11
C VAL A 168 -0.53 -7.30 24.07
N PHE A 169 -1.57 -7.91 24.61
CA PHE A 169 -1.46 -8.95 25.64
C PHE A 169 -1.79 -10.33 25.07
N ALA A 170 -1.15 -11.38 25.57
CA ALA A 170 -1.48 -12.75 25.16
C ALA A 170 -2.86 -13.15 25.72
N SER A 171 -3.74 -13.71 24.87
CA SER A 171 -5.03 -14.23 25.33
C SER A 171 -4.77 -15.44 26.24
N SER A 172 -5.25 -15.41 27.47
CA SER A 172 -5.04 -16.52 28.41
C SER A 172 -5.78 -17.78 27.92
N PRO A 173 -5.15 -18.96 27.84
CA PRO A 173 -5.79 -20.19 27.36
C PRO A 173 -6.70 -20.87 28.41
N SER A 174 -7.12 -20.16 29.46
CA SER A 174 -7.95 -20.74 30.52
C SER A 174 -9.41 -20.31 30.39
N GLY A 175 -10.25 -21.23 29.93
CA GLY A 175 -11.70 -21.14 30.07
C GLY A 175 -12.06 -21.03 31.55
N GLY A 176 -12.35 -19.81 32.00
CA GLY A 176 -12.75 -19.50 33.36
C GLY A 176 -13.58 -18.23 33.36
N SER A 177 -14.90 -18.41 33.46
CA SER A 177 -15.87 -17.33 33.63
C SER A 177 -15.51 -16.44 34.82
N ASN A 178 -15.74 -15.13 34.63
CA ASN A 178 -15.71 -14.02 35.59
C ASN A 178 -14.33 -13.42 35.90
N THR A 179 -13.90 -12.45 35.09
CA THR A 179 -13.77 -11.02 35.45
C THR A 179 -13.22 -10.22 34.25
N ASN A 180 -13.97 -9.20 33.79
CA ASN A 180 -13.57 -8.12 32.86
C ASN A 180 -12.83 -8.54 31.57
N SER A 181 -13.56 -9.12 30.62
CA SER A 181 -13.08 -9.45 29.26
C SER A 181 -12.95 -8.26 28.30
N ASP A 182 -13.30 -7.04 28.72
CA ASP A 182 -13.33 -5.85 27.85
C ASP A 182 -11.97 -5.12 27.77
N GLU A 183 -10.97 -5.52 28.56
CA GLU A 183 -9.65 -4.86 28.59
C GLU A 183 -8.60 -5.52 27.68
N ASP A 184 -8.88 -6.72 27.15
CA ASP A 184 -7.88 -7.56 26.48
C ASP A 184 -7.90 -7.47 24.95
N ASP A 185 -8.99 -7.00 24.35
CA ASP A 185 -9.18 -6.91 22.90
C ASP A 185 -9.38 -5.45 22.45
N VAL A 186 -8.41 -4.61 22.79
CA VAL A 186 -8.35 -3.23 22.29
C VAL A 186 -7.73 -3.28 20.89
N PRO A 187 -8.44 -2.89 19.81
CA PRO A 187 -7.87 -2.87 18.47
C PRO A 187 -6.78 -1.81 18.35
N GLU A 188 -5.88 -2.00 17.38
CA GLU A 188 -4.85 -1.00 17.05
C GLU A 188 -5.53 0.32 16.67
N THR A 189 -5.18 1.39 17.37
CA THR A 189 -5.73 2.74 17.20
C THR A 189 -4.70 3.64 16.57
N LEU A 190 -5.10 4.68 15.83
CA LEU A 190 -4.19 5.76 15.44
C LEU A 190 -3.74 6.55 16.68
N ASP A 191 -2.52 7.11 16.65
CA ASP A 191 -1.97 7.88 17.78
C ASP A 191 -2.94 9.03 18.13
N PRO A 192 -3.37 9.18 19.40
CA PRO A 192 -4.21 10.30 19.84
C PRO A 192 -3.67 11.68 19.44
N SER A 193 -2.34 11.85 19.34
CA SER A 193 -1.71 13.09 18.88
C SER A 193 -1.88 13.33 17.37
N GLU A 194 -1.84 12.27 16.56
CA GLU A 194 -2.13 12.34 15.12
C GLU A 194 -3.63 12.56 14.87
N LEU A 195 -4.50 11.91 15.65
CA LEU A 195 -5.94 12.16 15.61
C LEU A 195 -6.28 13.60 15.98
N TRP A 196 -5.55 14.22 16.90
CA TRP A 196 -5.71 15.64 17.21
C TRP A 196 -5.29 16.53 16.04
N GLN A 197 -4.17 16.24 15.37
CA GLN A 197 -3.76 16.96 14.16
C GLN A 197 -4.73 16.75 12.99
N ILE A 198 -5.27 15.54 12.82
CA ILE A 198 -6.30 15.21 11.83
C ILE A 198 -7.60 15.94 12.16
N ARG A 199 -7.97 16.05 13.45
CA ARG A 199 -9.17 16.77 13.89
C ARG A 199 -9.01 18.28 13.75
N GLU A 200 -7.86 18.84 14.12
CA GLU A 200 -7.54 20.25 13.95
C GLU A 200 -7.49 20.64 12.47
N SER A 201 -6.90 19.79 11.62
CA SER A 201 -6.89 20.01 10.17
C SER A 201 -8.31 19.90 9.59
N LEU A 202 -9.10 18.87 9.95
CA LEU A 202 -10.50 18.75 9.53
C LEU A 202 -11.37 19.93 10.01
N GLU A 203 -11.16 20.42 11.24
CA GLU A 203 -11.88 21.57 11.79
C GLU A 203 -11.48 22.86 11.05
N LYS A 204 -10.20 23.03 10.70
CA LYS A 204 -9.70 24.17 9.89
C LYS A 204 -10.24 24.14 8.45
N TYR A 205 -10.35 22.96 7.84
CA TYR A 205 -10.92 22.77 6.49
C TYR A 205 -12.44 22.97 6.47
N THR A 206 -13.16 22.48 7.48
CA THR A 206 -14.63 22.61 7.53
C THR A 206 -15.08 24.02 7.93
N SER A 207 -14.29 24.73 8.73
CA SER A 207 -14.51 26.16 9.02
C SER A 207 -14.39 27.03 7.76
N SER A 208 -13.38 26.77 6.93
CA SER A 208 -13.13 27.51 5.69
C SER A 208 -14.16 27.22 4.57
N LEU A 209 -14.72 26.00 4.55
CA LEU A 209 -15.84 25.64 3.67
C LEU A 209 -17.18 26.28 4.08
N ARG A 210 -17.41 26.53 5.39
CA ARG A 210 -18.69 27.06 5.88
C ARG A 210 -18.84 28.58 5.74
N ASP A 211 -17.74 29.31 5.86
CA ASP A 211 -17.74 30.78 5.76
C ASP A 211 -17.43 31.32 4.35
N GLY A 212 -17.25 30.43 3.35
CA GLY A 212 -16.97 30.83 1.97
C GLY A 212 -15.70 31.68 1.84
N GLY A 213 -14.78 31.55 2.80
CA GLY A 213 -13.55 32.32 2.89
C GLY A 213 -12.37 31.57 2.27
N ASP A 214 -11.57 32.30 1.52
CA ASP A 214 -10.27 31.87 0.97
C ASP A 214 -9.40 31.20 2.04
N GLY A 215 -9.26 29.88 1.97
CA GLY A 215 -8.41 29.08 2.85
C GLY A 215 -6.91 29.38 2.73
N SER A 216 -6.49 30.25 1.79
CA SER A 216 -5.09 30.67 1.63
C SER A 216 -4.77 32.03 2.25
N GLY A 217 -5.77 32.78 2.73
CA GLY A 217 -5.57 34.11 3.34
C GLY A 217 -4.86 35.15 2.45
N LEU A 218 -4.90 35.00 1.12
CA LEU A 218 -4.14 35.86 0.19
C LEU A 218 -4.96 36.50 -0.93
N GLY A 219 -6.28 36.31 -0.95
CA GLY A 219 -7.18 37.12 -1.78
C GLY A 219 -6.96 36.94 -3.29
N LEU A 220 -6.57 35.74 -3.74
CA LEU A 220 -6.47 35.39 -5.15
C LEU A 220 -7.40 34.21 -5.42
N GLY A 221 -8.38 34.44 -6.30
CA GLY A 221 -9.57 33.60 -6.48
C GLY A 221 -9.34 32.13 -6.84
N SER A 222 -10.46 31.41 -6.92
CA SER A 222 -10.59 29.97 -7.18
C SER A 222 -9.55 29.43 -8.17
N GLY A 223 -8.57 28.72 -7.63
CA GLY A 223 -7.54 28.04 -8.40
C GLY A 223 -6.65 27.26 -7.44
N VAL A 224 -6.82 25.95 -7.45
CA VAL A 224 -5.91 25.00 -6.80
C VAL A 224 -4.47 25.34 -7.24
N PRO A 225 -3.53 25.64 -6.33
CA PRO A 225 -2.15 25.87 -6.72
C PRO A 225 -1.51 24.54 -7.08
N SER A 226 -1.44 24.27 -8.38
CA SER A 226 -0.36 23.44 -8.94
C SER A 226 0.94 24.24 -8.83
N LEU A 227 1.84 23.85 -7.95
CA LEU A 227 3.24 24.32 -7.99
C LEU A 227 4.22 23.18 -7.71
N ALA A 228 4.60 22.55 -8.82
CA ALA A 228 5.92 21.96 -8.95
C ALA A 228 7.00 23.04 -8.77
N SER A 229 7.89 22.84 -7.80
CA SER A 229 9.33 22.99 -7.98
C SER A 229 10.08 22.57 -6.71
N GLY A 230 10.68 21.37 -6.74
CA GLY A 230 11.81 21.03 -5.86
C GLY A 230 11.51 20.39 -4.52
N GLU A 231 10.25 20.07 -4.20
CA GLU A 231 9.92 19.26 -3.03
C GLU A 231 9.81 17.78 -3.44
N ILE A 232 10.54 16.93 -2.72
CA ILE A 232 10.47 15.47 -2.83
C ILE A 232 9.12 15.08 -2.23
N ASP A 233 8.15 14.80 -3.08
CA ASP A 233 6.85 14.30 -2.65
C ASP A 233 6.95 12.78 -2.46
N GLU A 234 7.31 12.38 -1.23
CA GLU A 234 7.44 10.98 -0.85
C GLU A 234 6.10 10.22 -1.00
N GLU A 235 4.94 10.90 -0.94
CA GLU A 235 3.62 10.29 -1.08
C GLU A 235 3.31 9.89 -2.55
N VAL A 236 3.71 10.74 -3.50
CA VAL A 236 3.59 10.45 -4.93
C VAL A 236 4.51 9.29 -5.34
N ASP A 237 5.72 9.22 -4.77
CA ASP A 237 6.64 8.12 -5.04
C ASP A 237 6.12 6.77 -4.51
N MET A 238 5.37 6.74 -3.40
CA MET A 238 4.75 5.50 -2.88
C MET A 238 3.66 4.94 -3.79
N THR A 239 2.91 5.80 -4.48
CA THR A 239 1.77 5.41 -5.33
C THR A 239 2.13 5.11 -6.79
N VAL A 240 3.41 5.23 -7.17
CA VAL A 240 3.86 4.87 -8.52
C VAL A 240 3.74 3.37 -8.78
N GLY A 241 3.14 3.05 -9.92
CA GLY A 241 2.92 1.68 -10.38
C GLY A 241 1.43 1.33 -10.38
N ARG A 242 1.11 0.18 -10.96
CA ARG A 242 -0.24 -0.38 -10.89
C ARG A 242 -0.19 -1.52 -9.89
N GLN A 243 -1.03 -1.47 -8.86
CA GLN A 243 -1.24 -2.64 -8.03
C GLN A 243 -1.76 -3.77 -8.93
N ALA A 244 -1.13 -4.94 -8.83
CA ALA A 244 -1.43 -6.08 -9.65
C ALA A 244 -1.39 -7.39 -8.86
N TYR A 245 -2.18 -8.34 -9.32
CA TYR A 245 -2.23 -9.71 -8.86
C TYR A 245 -1.86 -10.65 -10.00
N LEU A 246 -1.24 -11.78 -9.66
CA LEU A 246 -0.87 -12.83 -10.60
C LEU A 246 -1.81 -14.02 -10.41
N THR A 247 -2.65 -14.30 -11.40
CA THR A 247 -3.56 -15.44 -11.39
C THR A 247 -3.19 -16.46 -12.47
N TRP A 248 -3.19 -17.74 -12.11
CA TRP A 248 -2.96 -18.86 -13.02
C TRP A 248 -4.25 -19.65 -13.26
N VAL A 249 -4.49 -20.01 -14.52
CA VAL A 249 -5.68 -20.74 -14.97
C VAL A 249 -5.25 -21.82 -15.95
N SER A 250 -5.55 -23.08 -15.67
CA SER A 250 -5.25 -24.19 -16.60
C SER A 250 -6.03 -24.04 -17.92
N SER A 251 -5.62 -24.76 -18.96
CA SER A 251 -6.26 -24.75 -20.27
C SER A 251 -7.75 -25.13 -20.24
N ASP A 252 -8.15 -25.96 -19.27
CA ASP A 252 -9.52 -26.37 -18.98
C ASP A 252 -10.31 -25.37 -18.13
N GLY A 253 -9.69 -24.26 -17.71
CA GLY A 253 -10.28 -23.26 -16.84
C GLY A 253 -10.22 -23.59 -15.36
N SER A 254 -9.56 -24.67 -14.93
CA SER A 254 -9.37 -24.97 -13.51
C SER A 254 -8.19 -24.19 -12.92
N THR A 255 -8.05 -24.24 -11.60
CA THR A 255 -6.88 -23.68 -10.90
C THR A 255 -5.76 -24.73 -10.89
N PRO A 256 -4.54 -24.44 -11.40
CA PRO A 256 -3.45 -25.40 -11.38
C PRO A 256 -3.12 -25.87 -9.95
N THR A 257 -2.79 -27.15 -9.77
CA THR A 257 -2.55 -27.73 -8.44
C THR A 257 -1.38 -27.12 -7.68
N TRP A 258 -0.40 -26.56 -8.40
CA TRP A 258 0.76 -25.88 -7.85
C TRP A 258 0.51 -24.39 -7.55
N PHE A 259 -0.68 -23.87 -7.89
CA PHE A 259 -1.08 -22.50 -7.62
C PHE A 259 -2.13 -22.44 -6.52
N HIS A 260 -1.89 -21.61 -5.50
CA HIS A 260 -2.80 -21.42 -4.38
C HIS A 260 -3.36 -20.00 -4.42
N PRO A 261 -4.65 -19.80 -4.81
CA PRO A 261 -5.22 -18.47 -4.95
C PRO A 261 -5.20 -17.62 -3.67
N LYS A 262 -5.19 -18.27 -2.50
CA LYS A 262 -5.15 -17.61 -1.18
C LYS A 262 -3.78 -17.03 -0.82
N GLU A 263 -2.72 -17.42 -1.53
CA GLU A 263 -1.35 -16.94 -1.31
C GLU A 263 -0.97 -15.79 -2.25
N GLN A 264 -1.94 -15.25 -3.00
CA GLN A 264 -1.71 -14.12 -3.89
C GLN A 264 -1.42 -12.86 -3.08
N ILE A 265 -0.20 -12.34 -3.22
CA ILE A 265 0.23 -11.08 -2.62
C ILE A 265 0.19 -10.01 -3.72
N PRO A 266 -0.48 -8.86 -3.49
CA PRO A 266 -0.44 -7.76 -4.44
C PRO A 266 0.99 -7.24 -4.59
N PHE A 267 1.38 -6.89 -5.81
CA PHE A 267 2.66 -6.26 -6.10
C PHE A 267 2.45 -5.01 -6.96
N GLN A 268 3.44 -4.13 -6.96
CA GLN A 268 3.40 -2.89 -7.75
C GLN A 268 4.09 -3.10 -9.09
N LEU A 269 3.30 -3.18 -10.16
CA LEU A 269 3.76 -3.36 -11.53
C LEU A 269 4.14 -2.01 -12.14
N LEU A 270 5.38 -1.89 -12.61
CA LEU A 270 5.89 -0.69 -13.28
C LEU A 270 5.86 -0.80 -14.81
N ALA A 271 6.18 -1.99 -15.35
CA ALA A 271 6.20 -2.21 -16.79
C ALA A 271 5.98 -3.68 -17.17
N THR A 272 5.47 -3.92 -18.36
CA THR A 272 5.31 -5.24 -18.98
C THR A 272 6.24 -5.40 -20.17
N SER A 273 6.63 -6.61 -20.57
CA SER A 273 7.32 -6.81 -21.85
C SER A 273 6.54 -6.17 -23.00
N LEU A 274 7.26 -5.52 -23.92
CA LEU A 274 6.66 -4.88 -25.09
C LEU A 274 5.93 -5.93 -25.97
N PRO A 275 4.61 -5.79 -26.21
CA PRO A 275 3.88 -6.75 -27.04
C PRO A 275 4.48 -6.88 -28.44
N GLY A 276 4.60 -8.10 -28.96
CA GLY A 276 5.16 -8.34 -30.30
C GLY A 276 6.70 -8.46 -30.35
N LEU A 277 7.39 -8.22 -29.23
CA LEU A 277 8.78 -8.63 -29.08
C LEU A 277 8.80 -10.01 -28.40
N GLU A 278 9.06 -11.07 -29.18
CA GLU A 278 9.22 -12.41 -28.61
C GLU A 278 10.55 -12.49 -27.85
N GLU A 279 10.46 -12.58 -26.52
CA GLU A 279 11.59 -12.97 -25.68
C GLU A 279 11.86 -14.47 -25.86
N LEU A 280 13.07 -14.81 -26.33
CA LEU A 280 13.58 -16.19 -26.39
C LEU A 280 13.54 -16.90 -25.02
N ASP A 281 13.61 -16.13 -23.92
CA ASP A 281 13.79 -16.61 -22.55
C ASP A 281 12.54 -16.52 -21.66
N GLY A 282 11.35 -16.24 -22.22
CA GLY A 282 10.09 -16.28 -21.46
C GLY A 282 9.37 -14.94 -21.39
N MET A 283 8.77 -14.61 -20.24
CA MET A 283 8.06 -13.35 -20.01
C MET A 283 8.77 -12.53 -18.95
N SER A 284 8.90 -11.22 -19.17
CA SER A 284 9.48 -10.34 -18.19
C SER A 284 8.49 -9.29 -17.68
N VAL A 285 8.57 -8.97 -16.40
CA VAL A 285 7.82 -7.88 -15.77
C VAL A 285 8.75 -7.04 -14.92
N VAL A 286 8.44 -5.76 -14.79
CA VAL A 286 9.18 -4.85 -13.93
C VAL A 286 8.32 -4.58 -12.69
N VAL A 287 8.80 -5.03 -11.54
CA VAL A 287 8.14 -4.86 -10.24
C VAL A 287 8.88 -3.81 -9.44
N LYS A 288 8.13 -2.91 -8.80
CA LYS A 288 8.70 -1.89 -7.93
C LYS A 288 9.27 -2.52 -6.66
N ASN A 289 10.47 -2.09 -6.29
CA ASN A 289 11.07 -2.36 -5.00
C ASN A 289 11.68 -1.04 -4.48
N ASN A 290 11.00 -0.40 -3.53
CA ASN A 290 11.29 0.98 -3.12
C ASN A 290 11.29 1.91 -4.35
N LEU A 291 12.44 2.53 -4.66
CA LEU A 291 12.62 3.44 -5.79
C LEU A 291 12.98 2.72 -7.10
N ASP A 292 13.41 1.47 -7.01
CA ASP A 292 13.97 0.70 -8.12
C ASP A 292 12.92 -0.18 -8.79
N GLY A 293 13.18 -0.54 -10.05
CA GLY A 293 12.39 -1.50 -10.81
C GLY A 293 13.17 -2.78 -11.01
N LEU A 294 12.73 -3.86 -10.36
CA LEU A 294 13.31 -5.19 -10.51
C LEU A 294 12.67 -5.88 -11.71
N VAL A 295 13.50 -6.31 -12.66
CA VAL A 295 13.06 -7.14 -13.78
C VAL A 295 13.04 -8.58 -13.31
N PHE A 296 11.85 -9.18 -13.31
CA PHE A 296 11.67 -10.61 -13.10
C PHE A 296 11.34 -11.26 -14.44
N THR A 297 12.07 -12.32 -14.76
CA THR A 297 11.83 -13.15 -15.94
C THR A 297 11.27 -14.48 -15.51
N LEU A 298 10.20 -14.89 -16.16
CA LEU A 298 9.54 -16.16 -15.93
C LEU A 298 10.22 -17.25 -16.75
N ASN A 299 10.92 -18.14 -16.06
CA ASN A 299 11.45 -19.36 -16.66
C ASN A 299 10.47 -20.51 -16.40
N SER A 300 10.15 -21.23 -17.47
CA SER A 300 9.25 -22.37 -17.41
C SER A 300 9.71 -23.54 -18.28
N MET A 301 10.85 -23.45 -18.97
CA MET A 301 11.25 -24.41 -20.02
C MET A 301 11.43 -25.85 -19.50
N ASP A 302 11.84 -26.03 -18.24
CA ASP A 302 12.18 -27.34 -17.67
C ASP A 302 11.49 -27.64 -16.32
N ALA A 303 10.52 -26.82 -15.91
CA ALA A 303 9.94 -26.90 -14.56
C ALA A 303 8.45 -27.27 -14.58
N ASP A 304 8.05 -28.16 -13.68
CA ASP A 304 6.64 -28.52 -13.44
C ASP A 304 5.80 -27.35 -12.88
N LYS A 305 6.46 -26.25 -12.51
CA LYS A 305 5.85 -25.03 -11.97
C LYS A 305 6.60 -23.79 -12.46
N PRO A 306 5.95 -22.61 -12.55
CA PRO A 306 6.59 -21.39 -12.99
C PRO A 306 7.62 -20.91 -11.98
N ILE A 307 8.82 -20.51 -12.44
CA ILE A 307 9.87 -19.96 -11.59
C ILE A 307 10.22 -18.55 -12.08
N TRP A 308 10.00 -17.56 -11.21
CA TRP A 308 10.46 -16.20 -11.45
C TRP A 308 11.89 -16.03 -10.96
N SER A 309 12.77 -15.52 -11.82
CA SER A 309 14.13 -15.16 -11.47
C SER A 309 14.35 -13.66 -11.68
N HIS A 310 15.10 -13.05 -10.76
CA HIS A 310 15.54 -11.67 -10.94
C HIS A 310 16.62 -11.61 -12.03
N ALA A 311 16.37 -10.83 -13.07
CA ALA A 311 17.26 -10.70 -14.22
C ALA A 311 18.11 -9.42 -14.16
N SER A 312 17.51 -8.29 -13.79
CA SER A 312 18.21 -6.99 -13.72
C SER A 312 17.45 -5.96 -12.87
N THR A 313 18.10 -4.85 -12.54
CA THR A 313 17.50 -3.76 -11.77
C THR A 313 17.68 -2.46 -12.53
N TYR A 314 16.59 -1.71 -12.70
CA TYR A 314 16.59 -0.34 -13.18
C TYR A 314 16.50 0.61 -11.99
N SER A 315 17.63 1.24 -11.65
CA SER A 315 17.72 2.15 -10.51
C SER A 315 16.79 3.35 -10.65
N ALA A 316 16.12 3.75 -9.58
CA ALA A 316 15.28 4.95 -9.49
C ALA A 316 14.17 5.08 -10.56
N VAL A 317 13.76 3.98 -11.20
CA VAL A 317 12.75 4.06 -12.26
C VAL A 317 11.37 4.44 -11.72
N ALA A 318 11.05 4.10 -10.46
CA ALA A 318 9.79 4.54 -9.85
C ALA A 318 9.73 6.08 -9.77
N PHE A 319 10.81 6.73 -9.33
CA PHE A 319 10.93 8.19 -9.32
C PHE A 319 10.77 8.80 -10.72
N VAL A 320 11.41 8.19 -11.73
CA VAL A 320 11.29 8.66 -13.11
C VAL A 320 9.85 8.57 -13.61
N LEU A 321 9.15 7.48 -13.28
CA LEU A 321 7.77 7.25 -13.66
C LEU A 321 6.78 8.12 -12.87
N ALA A 322 7.09 8.49 -11.63
CA ALA A 322 6.30 9.42 -10.81
C ALA A 322 6.11 10.78 -11.49
N SER A 323 7.13 11.24 -12.21
CA SER A 323 7.08 12.49 -12.96
C SER A 323 6.25 12.45 -14.27
N LYS A 324 5.63 11.30 -14.60
CA LYS A 324 4.89 11.10 -15.86
C LYS A 324 3.39 11.17 -15.60
N ARG A 325 2.66 11.83 -16.51
CA ARG A 325 1.21 12.03 -16.37
C ARG A 325 0.41 10.79 -16.75
N ASP A 326 0.95 9.96 -17.64
CA ASP A 326 0.34 8.73 -18.11
C ASP A 326 1.38 7.61 -18.10
N THR A 327 1.09 6.55 -17.34
CA THR A 327 1.95 5.36 -17.19
C THR A 327 1.28 4.10 -17.73
N ARG A 328 0.10 4.22 -18.39
CA ARG A 328 -0.68 3.08 -18.89
C ARG A 328 0.12 2.22 -19.87
N PHE A 329 0.90 2.86 -20.74
CA PHE A 329 1.77 2.21 -21.70
C PHE A 329 3.22 2.34 -21.25
N THR A 330 3.62 1.51 -20.30
CA THR A 330 5.02 1.40 -19.87
C THR A 330 5.52 0.00 -20.16
N HIS A 331 6.50 -0.09 -21.06
CA HIS A 331 6.98 -1.36 -21.58
C HIS A 331 8.48 -1.55 -21.39
N LEU A 332 8.86 -2.77 -21.04
CA LEU A 332 10.23 -3.23 -21.06
C LEU A 332 10.60 -3.62 -22.49
N VAL A 333 11.66 -3.01 -23.00
CA VAL A 333 12.40 -3.49 -24.17
C VAL A 333 13.57 -4.33 -23.64
N PRO A 334 13.52 -5.67 -23.77
CA PRO A 334 14.49 -6.60 -23.21
C PRO A 334 15.94 -6.17 -23.46
N SER A 335 16.73 -6.16 -22.39
CA SER A 335 18.16 -5.81 -22.39
C SER A 335 18.50 -4.42 -22.93
N LYS A 336 17.52 -3.55 -23.22
CA LYS A 336 17.73 -2.24 -23.85
C LYS A 336 17.25 -1.08 -22.99
N ALA A 337 15.97 -1.06 -22.62
CA ALA A 337 15.36 0.09 -21.96
C ALA A 337 13.98 -0.22 -21.37
N ILE A 338 13.52 0.65 -20.49
CA ILE A 338 12.10 0.83 -20.16
C ILE A 338 11.60 2.06 -20.93
N ALA A 339 10.50 1.90 -21.68
CA ALA A 339 9.88 2.97 -22.45
C ALA A 339 8.49 3.28 -21.87
N ALA A 340 8.29 4.51 -21.41
CA ALA A 340 7.01 5.03 -20.98
C ALA A 340 6.43 5.95 -22.07
N PHE A 341 5.23 5.61 -22.55
CA PHE A 341 4.54 6.32 -23.62
C PHE A 341 3.43 7.16 -23.01
N GLU A 342 3.47 8.46 -23.27
CA GLU A 342 2.49 9.43 -22.78
C GLU A 342 1.54 9.81 -23.91
N SER A 343 0.23 9.72 -23.63
CA SER A 343 -0.78 10.29 -24.52
C SER A 343 -0.73 11.81 -24.44
N GLY A 344 -0.70 12.47 -25.60
CA GLY A 344 -0.87 13.92 -25.66
C GLY A 344 -2.24 14.34 -25.13
N SER A 345 -2.34 15.57 -24.60
CA SER A 345 -3.61 16.21 -24.23
C SER A 345 -3.80 17.49 -25.06
N GLY A 346 -4.72 17.48 -26.02
CA GLY A 346 -4.94 18.60 -26.95
C GLY A 346 -3.76 18.84 -27.89
N ASN A 347 -3.46 20.10 -28.24
CA ASN A 347 -2.32 20.48 -29.12
C ASN A 347 -0.92 20.19 -28.52
N ARG A 348 -0.82 19.45 -27.41
CA ARG A 348 0.45 18.95 -26.86
C ARG A 348 0.52 17.48 -27.21
N GLY A 349 1.21 17.16 -28.30
CA GLY A 349 1.32 15.79 -28.78
C GLY A 349 2.09 14.84 -27.83
N GLY A 350 2.03 13.55 -28.15
CA GLY A 350 2.59 12.47 -27.32
C GLY A 350 4.12 12.41 -27.27
N ASN A 351 4.66 11.94 -26.14
CA ASN A 351 6.09 11.70 -25.94
C ASN A 351 6.37 10.26 -25.50
N VAL A 352 7.57 9.80 -25.84
CA VAL A 352 8.16 8.57 -25.35
C VAL A 352 9.38 8.90 -24.50
N TYR A 353 9.38 8.38 -23.28
CA TYR A 353 10.49 8.48 -22.34
C TYR A 353 11.21 7.13 -22.28
N ILE A 354 12.44 7.09 -22.79
CA ILE A 354 13.26 5.87 -22.85
C ILE A 354 14.30 5.94 -21.75
N TYR A 355 14.19 5.04 -20.79
CA TYR A 355 15.11 4.88 -19.67
C TYR A 355 16.00 3.66 -19.89
N ARG A 356 17.31 3.88 -20.04
CA ARG A 356 18.29 2.81 -20.26
C ARG A 356 18.94 2.38 -18.95
N PRO A 357 19.32 1.10 -18.81
CA PRO A 357 20.01 0.65 -17.61
C PRO A 357 21.35 1.38 -17.47
N ALA A 358 21.71 1.73 -16.24
CA ALA A 358 23.04 2.22 -15.90
C ALA A 358 24.02 1.03 -15.76
N GLY A 359 25.27 1.21 -16.14
CA GLY A 359 26.32 0.23 -15.81
C GLY A 359 26.54 0.16 -14.29
N LYS A 360 27.08 -0.96 -13.79
CA LYS A 360 27.31 -1.19 -12.34
C LYS A 360 28.18 -0.13 -11.63
N LYS A 361 28.88 0.72 -12.38
CA LYS A 361 29.74 1.80 -11.87
C LYS A 361 29.25 3.19 -12.26
N ASP A 362 28.17 3.28 -13.03
CA ASP A 362 27.65 4.53 -13.51
C ASP A 362 26.77 5.13 -12.43
N ILE A 363 27.02 6.40 -12.12
CA ILE A 363 26.24 7.13 -11.13
C ILE A 363 24.91 7.60 -11.77
N TRP A 364 24.89 7.73 -13.11
CA TRP A 364 23.78 8.27 -13.89
C TRP A 364 23.33 7.30 -14.98
N ALA A 365 22.03 7.19 -15.20
CA ALA A 365 21.43 6.41 -16.28
C ALA A 365 21.07 7.32 -17.47
N LYS A 366 21.19 6.79 -18.70
CA LYS A 366 20.85 7.56 -19.91
C LYS A 366 19.34 7.56 -20.13
N GLN A 367 18.74 8.75 -20.12
CA GLN A 367 17.36 8.98 -20.53
C GLN A 367 17.29 9.63 -21.92
N THR A 368 16.27 9.30 -22.69
CA THR A 368 15.98 9.96 -23.97
C THR A 368 14.49 10.26 -24.06
N ILE A 369 14.14 11.43 -24.60
CA ILE A 369 12.77 11.81 -24.87
C ILE A 369 12.60 11.91 -26.38
N LEU A 370 11.62 11.21 -26.92
CA LEU A 370 11.26 11.27 -28.33
C LEU A 370 9.81 11.76 -28.44
N LYS A 371 9.59 12.82 -29.20
CA LYS A 371 8.25 13.25 -29.56
C LYS A 371 7.69 12.29 -30.60
N VAL A 372 6.54 11.67 -30.30
CA VAL A 372 5.92 10.63 -31.15
C VAL A 372 4.69 11.14 -31.87
N ASP A 373 4.00 12.14 -31.33
CA ASP A 373 2.85 12.78 -31.95
C ASP A 373 2.99 14.31 -31.78
N ASP A 374 2.44 15.09 -32.70
CA ASP A 374 2.42 16.55 -32.66
C ASP A 374 1.10 17.14 -32.13
N GLY A 375 0.15 16.29 -31.80
CA GLY A 375 -1.19 16.60 -31.28
C GLY A 375 -2.28 16.42 -32.34
N GLN A 376 -1.93 16.08 -33.59
CA GLN A 376 -2.89 15.75 -34.63
C GLN A 376 -3.38 14.30 -34.55
N GLY A 377 -2.57 13.40 -33.99
CA GLY A 377 -2.84 11.97 -33.92
C GLY A 377 -3.93 11.56 -32.93
N GLY A 378 -4.27 12.42 -31.97
CA GLY A 378 -5.22 12.12 -30.90
C GLY A 378 -4.62 11.26 -29.79
N SER A 379 -5.46 10.54 -29.04
CA SER A 379 -5.00 9.75 -27.89
C SER A 379 -4.21 8.51 -28.31
N LEU A 380 -3.23 8.11 -27.49
CA LEU A 380 -2.52 6.83 -27.67
C LEU A 380 -3.45 5.68 -27.26
N LEU A 381 -3.70 4.74 -28.19
CA LEU A 381 -4.60 3.60 -28.01
C LEU A 381 -3.86 2.28 -27.75
N GLY A 382 -2.64 2.15 -28.25
CA GLY A 382 -1.86 0.92 -28.10
C GLY A 382 -0.42 1.06 -28.53
N VAL A 383 0.43 0.20 -27.97
CA VAL A 383 1.84 0.10 -28.33
C VAL A 383 2.20 -1.36 -28.52
N GLY A 384 2.97 -1.66 -29.56
CA GLY A 384 3.55 -2.97 -29.79
C GLY A 384 4.87 -2.86 -30.53
N ALA A 385 5.45 -3.99 -30.88
CA ALA A 385 6.63 -4.10 -31.71
C ALA A 385 6.38 -5.06 -32.87
N VAL A 386 7.05 -4.78 -33.97
CA VAL A 386 7.14 -5.67 -35.12
C VAL A 386 8.61 -5.84 -35.48
N THR A 387 9.00 -7.07 -35.79
CA THR A 387 10.35 -7.35 -36.28
C THR A 387 10.35 -7.21 -37.80
N GLY A 388 11.20 -6.31 -38.31
CA GLY A 388 11.39 -6.12 -39.73
C GLY A 388 12.08 -7.32 -40.39
N LYS A 389 12.14 -7.31 -41.74
CA LYS A 389 12.78 -8.39 -42.52
C LYS A 389 14.27 -8.59 -42.20
N ASP A 390 14.92 -7.52 -41.75
CA ASP A 390 16.34 -7.51 -41.42
C ASP A 390 16.62 -7.89 -39.96
N GLY A 391 15.58 -8.23 -39.18
CA GLY A 391 15.68 -8.58 -37.76
C GLY A 391 15.62 -7.39 -36.81
N ASP A 392 15.55 -6.17 -37.34
CA ASP A 392 15.44 -4.96 -36.53
C ASP A 392 14.02 -4.82 -35.94
N ALA A 393 13.95 -4.65 -34.62
CA ALA A 393 12.71 -4.39 -33.91
C ALA A 393 12.28 -2.93 -34.09
N MET A 394 11.05 -2.75 -34.56
CA MET A 394 10.38 -1.47 -34.73
C MET A 394 9.24 -1.39 -33.72
N ILE A 395 9.21 -0.32 -32.93
CA ILE A 395 8.06 -0.05 -32.06
C ILE A 395 6.98 0.63 -32.89
N VAL A 396 5.75 0.19 -32.72
CA VAL A 396 4.57 0.72 -33.39
C VAL A 396 3.63 1.31 -32.32
N CYS A 397 3.35 2.60 -32.44
CA CYS A 397 2.42 3.34 -31.60
C CYS A 397 1.15 3.60 -32.41
N LEU A 398 0.02 3.10 -31.90
CA LEU A 398 -1.30 3.31 -32.48
C LEU A 398 -1.99 4.46 -31.77
N PHE A 399 -2.24 5.55 -32.50
CA PHE A 399 -3.06 6.68 -32.06
C PHE A 399 -4.45 6.63 -32.73
N GLU A 400 -5.37 7.48 -32.29
CA GLU A 400 -6.73 7.56 -32.86
C GLU A 400 -6.76 7.87 -34.37
N GLY A 401 -5.88 8.77 -34.82
CA GLY A 401 -5.82 9.26 -36.20
C GLY A 401 -4.59 8.85 -36.98
N GLU A 402 -3.58 8.26 -36.34
CA GLU A 402 -2.30 7.94 -36.98
C GLU A 402 -1.61 6.71 -36.40
N LEU A 403 -0.64 6.20 -37.17
CA LEU A 403 0.24 5.11 -36.78
C LEU A 403 1.69 5.59 -36.88
N VAL A 404 2.41 5.55 -35.76
CA VAL A 404 3.78 6.04 -35.68
C VAL A 404 4.73 4.88 -35.42
N THR A 405 5.81 4.81 -36.18
CA THR A 405 6.83 3.77 -36.04
C THR A 405 8.15 4.35 -35.58
N ILE A 406 8.77 3.72 -34.58
CA ILE A 406 10.04 4.13 -33.99
C ILE A 406 11.08 3.04 -34.22
N ASN A 407 12.23 3.41 -34.77
CA ASN A 407 13.38 2.54 -34.99
C ASN A 407 14.59 3.01 -34.15
N GLY A 408 15.54 2.10 -33.93
CA GLY A 408 16.85 2.44 -33.33
C GLY A 408 16.85 2.54 -31.80
N ILE A 409 15.96 1.81 -31.14
CA ILE A 409 15.92 1.70 -29.66
C ILE A 409 16.95 0.72 -29.15
#